data_AF-A0A7D9I7A6-F1
#
_entry.id   AF-A0A7D9I7A6-F1
#
_cell.length_a   1.000
_cell.length_b   1.000
_cell.length_c   1.000
_cell.angle_alpha   90.00
_cell.angle_beta   90.00
_cell.angle_gamma   90.00
#
_symmetry.space_group_name_H-M   'P 1'
#
loop_
_entity.id
_entity.type
_entity.pdbx_description
1 polymer ?
#
loop_
_entity_poly.entity_id
_entity_poly.type
_entity_poly.pdbx_seq_one_letter_code
_entity_poly.pdbx_strand_id
1 'polypeptide(L)'
;MLRTLRTLGTLGALRMLRTLRTLGMLRTLGTLGTLRTKKGSNSNPNGNAGQGTAGTDRHNMVEMADPSVNYPLTSEKPLKMFTNAEIVWRSDEETKTKQDLILSMASSGYYNSMTLCKASPQKTELNDELNNAPASYRGMLLRFAPGEYYYMCTRNNNFSNRNQKGRLVVRNVPGSKLSKK
;
A
#
# COMPACT_ATOMS: atom_id res chain seq x y z
N MET A 1 -35.81 -5.66 -60.62
CA MET A 1 -34.37 -5.60 -60.24
C MET A 1 -34.29 -5.56 -58.71
N LEU A 2 -34.04 -6.69 -58.03
CA LEU A 2 -34.25 -6.82 -56.58
C LEU A 2 -32.96 -6.82 -55.75
N ARG A 3 -33.00 -6.11 -54.62
CA ARG A 3 -32.39 -6.47 -53.32
C ARG A 3 -30.94 -7.00 -53.31
N THR A 4 -29.95 -6.18 -53.71
CA THR A 4 -28.52 -6.44 -53.44
C THR A 4 -27.83 -5.42 -52.52
N LEU A 5 -28.58 -4.43 -51.99
CA LEU A 5 -28.00 -3.25 -51.32
C LEU A 5 -28.41 -3.03 -49.84
N ARG A 6 -28.71 -4.09 -49.07
CA ARG A 6 -28.97 -4.00 -47.62
C ARG A 6 -28.12 -4.91 -46.71
N THR A 7 -27.20 -5.69 -47.26
CA THR A 7 -26.32 -6.61 -46.50
C THR A 7 -24.89 -6.10 -46.31
N LEU A 8 -24.41 -5.17 -47.14
CA LEU A 8 -23.01 -4.74 -47.12
C LEU A 8 -22.70 -3.73 -46.00
N GLY A 9 -23.62 -2.80 -45.72
CA GLY A 9 -23.45 -1.77 -44.67
C GLY A 9 -23.40 -2.35 -43.25
N THR A 10 -24.21 -3.39 -42.97
CA THR A 10 -24.18 -4.09 -41.68
C THR A 10 -22.90 -4.89 -41.49
N LEU A 11 -22.33 -5.46 -42.55
CA LEU A 11 -21.08 -6.23 -42.48
C LEU A 11 -19.87 -5.33 -42.15
N GLY A 12 -19.83 -4.11 -42.69
CA GLY A 12 -18.85 -3.10 -42.33
C GLY A 12 -18.94 -2.69 -40.85
N ALA A 13 -20.16 -2.42 -40.37
CA ALA A 13 -20.41 -2.12 -38.96
C ALA A 13 -20.02 -3.28 -38.02
N LEU A 14 -20.30 -4.53 -38.40
CA LEU A 14 -19.90 -5.71 -37.61
C LEU A 14 -18.37 -5.87 -37.55
N ARG A 15 -17.67 -5.57 -38.64
CA ARG A 15 -16.20 -5.61 -38.70
C ARG A 15 -15.56 -4.55 -37.81
N MET A 16 -16.13 -3.33 -37.77
CA MET A 16 -15.78 -2.27 -36.81
C MET A 16 -16.09 -2.65 -35.35
N LEU A 17 -17.27 -3.24 -35.08
CA LEU A 17 -17.67 -3.57 -33.71
C LEU A 17 -16.82 -4.71 -33.13
N ARG A 18 -16.40 -5.65 -33.98
CA ARG A 18 -15.50 -6.76 -33.60
C ARG A 18 -14.08 -6.26 -33.29
N THR A 19 -13.55 -5.27 -34.01
CA THR A 19 -12.27 -4.63 -33.67
C THR A 19 -12.37 -3.74 -32.42
N LEU A 20 -13.48 -3.02 -32.23
CA LEU A 20 -13.70 -2.24 -30.99
C LEU A 20 -13.76 -3.12 -29.74
N ARG A 21 -14.41 -4.30 -29.79
CA ARG A 21 -14.43 -5.23 -28.65
C ARG A 21 -13.03 -5.74 -28.29
N THR A 22 -12.18 -6.05 -29.28
CA THR A 22 -10.78 -6.38 -29.02
C THR A 22 -9.97 -5.18 -28.50
N LEU A 23 -10.23 -3.95 -28.98
CA LEU A 23 -9.52 -2.76 -28.53
C LEU A 23 -9.91 -2.33 -27.10
N GLY A 24 -11.16 -2.57 -26.71
CA GLY A 24 -11.63 -2.41 -25.33
C GLY A 24 -10.93 -3.35 -24.35
N MET A 25 -10.77 -4.63 -24.72
CA MET A 25 -9.92 -5.58 -23.99
C MET A 25 -8.44 -5.17 -24.02
N LEU A 26 -7.93 -4.62 -25.13
CA LEU A 26 -6.52 -4.22 -25.22
C LEU A 26 -6.21 -3.02 -24.31
N ARG A 27 -7.17 -2.12 -24.07
CA ARG A 27 -7.04 -1.03 -23.08
C ARG A 27 -7.03 -1.53 -21.62
N THR A 28 -7.69 -2.63 -21.30
CA THR A 28 -7.58 -3.26 -19.97
C THR A 28 -6.42 -4.26 -19.87
N LEU A 29 -5.86 -4.71 -20.99
CA LEU A 29 -4.62 -5.48 -21.03
C LEU A 29 -3.37 -4.57 -20.93
N GLY A 30 -3.48 -3.31 -21.38
CA GLY A 30 -2.43 -2.30 -21.26
C GLY A 30 -2.02 -1.98 -19.81
N THR A 31 -2.93 -2.15 -18.84
CA THR A 31 -2.62 -2.05 -17.40
C THR A 31 -2.13 -3.36 -16.78
N LEU A 32 -2.18 -4.48 -17.53
CA LEU A 32 -1.69 -5.80 -17.09
C LEU A 32 -0.31 -6.15 -17.68
N GLY A 33 0.17 -5.36 -18.66
CA GLY A 33 1.38 -5.63 -19.45
C GLY A 33 2.73 -5.36 -18.78
N THR A 34 2.77 -4.75 -17.59
CA THR A 34 4.03 -4.42 -16.88
C THR A 34 4.21 -5.21 -15.58
N LEU A 35 3.67 -6.44 -15.51
CA LEU A 35 4.01 -7.39 -14.45
C LEU A 35 5.45 -7.91 -14.62
N ARG A 36 6.44 -7.03 -14.36
CA ARG A 36 7.87 -7.39 -14.31
C ARG A 36 8.12 -8.28 -13.09
N THR A 37 7.96 -9.60 -13.29
CA THR A 37 8.35 -10.67 -12.36
C THR A 37 9.87 -10.80 -12.27
N LYS A 38 10.54 -9.72 -11.85
CA LYS A 38 11.96 -9.73 -11.46
C LYS A 38 12.11 -10.79 -10.36
N LYS A 39 12.80 -11.89 -10.64
CA LYS A 39 12.93 -12.99 -9.67
C LYS A 39 13.80 -12.54 -8.51
N GLY A 40 13.40 -12.90 -7.29
CA GLY A 40 14.28 -12.84 -6.12
C GLY A 40 15.45 -13.81 -6.33
N SER A 41 16.63 -13.26 -6.58
CA SER A 41 17.86 -14.00 -6.84
C SER A 41 18.90 -13.65 -5.78
N ASN A 42 19.58 -14.66 -5.25
CA ASN A 42 20.71 -14.45 -4.33
C ASN A 42 21.95 -13.86 -5.05
N SER A 43 21.93 -13.79 -6.38
CA SER A 43 22.97 -13.17 -7.21
C SER A 43 22.37 -12.02 -8.03
N ASN A 44 23.00 -10.84 -7.98
CA ASN A 44 22.38 -9.57 -8.35
C ASN A 44 23.29 -8.76 -9.29
N PRO A 45 23.20 -8.95 -10.62
CA PRO A 45 24.27 -8.58 -11.57
C PRO A 45 24.50 -7.08 -11.74
N ASN A 46 23.48 -6.24 -11.47
CA ASN A 46 23.61 -4.77 -11.43
C ASN A 46 23.34 -4.22 -10.01
N GLY A 47 23.61 -5.00 -8.96
CA GLY A 47 23.60 -4.56 -7.55
C GLY A 47 22.25 -4.23 -6.90
N ASN A 48 21.22 -3.84 -7.66
CA ASN A 48 20.01 -3.22 -7.08
C ASN A 48 18.80 -4.16 -6.98
N ALA A 49 18.47 -4.56 -5.74
CA ALA A 49 17.29 -5.34 -5.37
C ALA A 49 16.33 -4.60 -4.40
N GLY A 50 16.55 -3.31 -4.14
CA GLY A 50 15.60 -2.43 -3.45
C GLY A 50 14.55 -1.86 -4.42
N GLN A 51 13.39 -1.50 -3.89
CA GLN A 51 12.39 -0.63 -4.53
C GLN A 51 12.67 0.83 -4.15
N GLY A 52 12.27 1.78 -5.00
CA GLY A 52 12.50 3.22 -4.82
C GLY A 52 13.87 3.72 -5.28
N THR A 53 14.07 5.04 -5.16
CA THR A 53 15.26 5.75 -5.67
C THR A 53 16.56 5.24 -5.02
N ALA A 54 17.62 5.07 -5.83
CA ALA A 54 18.94 4.68 -5.33
C ALA A 54 19.46 5.65 -4.26
N GLY A 55 20.09 5.12 -3.21
CA GLY A 55 20.54 5.92 -2.06
C GLY A 55 19.40 6.41 -1.14
N THR A 56 18.15 5.98 -1.37
CA THR A 56 17.03 6.22 -0.45
C THR A 56 16.53 4.89 0.12
N ASP A 57 16.23 4.89 1.41
CA ASP A 57 15.44 3.86 2.06
C ASP A 57 14.24 4.51 2.75
N ARG A 58 13.11 3.80 2.78
CA ARG A 58 11.87 4.21 3.44
C ARG A 58 11.19 2.98 4.02
N HIS A 59 10.44 3.18 5.10
CA HIS A 59 9.70 2.11 5.76
C HIS A 59 8.40 2.66 6.33
N ASN A 60 7.29 2.01 5.99
CA ASN A 60 5.98 2.22 6.62
C ASN A 60 5.55 0.94 7.33
N MET A 61 4.50 1.02 8.14
CA MET A 61 3.91 -0.14 8.79
C MET A 61 2.40 -0.09 8.62
N VAL A 62 1.87 -1.03 7.84
CA VAL A 62 0.44 -1.20 7.63
C VAL A 62 0.01 -2.58 8.12
N GLU A 63 -1.15 -2.64 8.77
CA GLU A 63 -1.76 -3.90 9.21
C GLU A 63 -2.23 -4.70 7.99
N MET A 64 -2.19 -6.02 8.09
CA MET A 64 -2.56 -6.96 7.03
C MET A 64 -3.34 -8.15 7.61
N ALA A 65 -4.05 -8.91 6.77
CA ALA A 65 -4.96 -9.95 7.26
C ALA A 65 -4.26 -11.22 7.78
N ASP A 66 -3.30 -11.74 7.01
CA ASP A 66 -2.66 -13.05 7.20
C ASP A 66 -1.32 -13.08 6.43
N PRO A 67 -0.24 -13.72 6.92
CA PRO A 67 1.08 -13.66 6.29
C PRO A 67 1.14 -14.20 4.84
N SER A 68 0.13 -14.95 4.39
CA SER A 68 -0.01 -15.38 3.00
C SER A 68 -0.34 -14.25 2.00
N VAL A 69 -0.98 -13.15 2.43
CA VAL A 69 -1.36 -12.05 1.52
C VAL A 69 -0.27 -10.99 1.39
N ASN A 70 -0.12 -10.35 0.23
CA ASN A 70 0.90 -9.31 -0.04
C ASN A 70 0.31 -7.88 -0.10
N TYR A 71 -0.84 -7.64 0.54
CA TYR A 71 -1.54 -6.35 0.49
C TYR A 71 -2.03 -5.90 1.89
N PRO A 72 -2.19 -4.58 2.12
CA PRO A 72 -2.69 -4.04 3.38
C PRO A 72 -4.14 -4.48 3.66
N LEU A 73 -4.56 -4.44 4.93
CA LEU A 73 -5.95 -4.60 5.30
C LEU A 73 -6.79 -3.47 4.68
N THR A 74 -7.79 -3.81 3.86
CA THR A 74 -8.71 -2.84 3.25
C THR A 74 -9.68 -2.25 4.27
N SER A 75 -10.19 -1.04 4.00
CA SER A 75 -11.10 -0.29 4.89
C SER A 75 -12.44 -0.98 5.19
N GLU A 76 -12.79 -2.03 4.45
CA GLU A 76 -13.93 -2.92 4.71
C GLU A 76 -13.78 -3.72 6.02
N LYS A 77 -12.54 -3.87 6.53
CA LYS A 77 -12.25 -4.58 7.78
C LYS A 77 -11.66 -3.59 8.80
N PRO A 78 -12.10 -3.63 10.07
CA PRO A 78 -11.57 -2.73 11.08
C PRO A 78 -10.11 -3.09 11.39
N LEU A 79 -9.22 -2.12 11.19
CA LEU A 79 -7.85 -2.13 11.70
C LEU A 79 -7.88 -2.28 13.23
N LYS A 80 -7.05 -3.14 13.80
CA LYS A 80 -7.00 -3.45 15.24
C LYS A 80 -5.67 -3.05 15.85
N MET A 81 -4.56 -3.28 15.14
CA MET A 81 -3.19 -3.07 15.62
C MET A 81 -2.96 -1.64 16.09
N PHE A 82 -3.28 -0.65 15.26
CA PHE A 82 -3.07 0.77 15.60
C PHE A 82 -4.27 1.40 16.32
N THR A 83 -5.49 0.95 16.02
CA THR A 83 -6.72 1.43 16.67
C THR A 83 -6.69 1.16 18.18
N ASN A 84 -6.22 -0.03 18.57
CA ASN A 84 -6.13 -0.44 19.97
C ASN A 84 -4.79 -0.07 20.62
N ALA A 85 -3.81 0.44 19.87
CA ALA A 85 -2.53 0.88 20.42
C ALA A 85 -2.67 2.23 21.14
N GLU A 86 -2.10 2.34 22.33
CA GLU A 86 -1.94 3.58 23.08
C GLU A 86 -0.70 4.35 22.60
N ILE A 87 -0.82 5.66 22.40
CA ILE A 87 0.32 6.52 22.04
C ILE A 87 0.90 7.04 23.36
N VAL A 88 2.05 6.50 23.77
CA VAL A 88 2.74 6.88 25.01
C VAL A 88 3.58 8.14 24.78
N TRP A 89 4.19 8.26 23.60
CA TRP A 89 4.91 9.46 23.16
C TRP A 89 4.93 9.56 21.63
N ARG A 90 5.12 10.77 21.10
CA ARG A 90 5.25 11.07 19.66
C ARG A 90 6.10 12.32 19.48
N SER A 91 6.93 12.34 18.43
CA SER A 91 7.68 13.52 18.00
C SER A 91 6.91 14.51 17.13
N ASP A 92 5.70 14.14 16.70
CA ASP A 92 4.83 14.97 15.86
C ASP A 92 3.54 15.28 16.62
N GLU A 93 3.29 16.57 16.84
CA GLU A 93 2.15 17.03 17.63
C GLU A 93 0.83 16.97 16.85
N GLU A 94 0.85 16.91 15.51
CA GLU A 94 -0.36 16.84 14.68
C GLU A 94 -0.96 15.43 14.59
N THR A 95 -0.19 14.40 14.94
CA THR A 95 -0.68 13.02 15.07
C THR A 95 -1.51 12.85 16.36
N LYS A 96 -2.73 13.39 16.35
CA LYS A 96 -3.61 13.55 17.53
C LYS A 96 -4.57 12.36 17.73
N THR A 97 -5.09 11.79 16.64
CA THR A 97 -6.08 10.69 16.66
C THR A 97 -5.49 9.33 16.27
N LYS A 98 -6.27 8.24 16.40
CA LYS A 98 -5.87 6.92 15.90
C LYS A 98 -5.80 6.88 14.37
N GLN A 99 -6.66 7.64 13.71
CA GLN A 99 -6.70 7.79 12.26
C GLN A 99 -5.44 8.51 11.77
N ASP A 100 -5.00 9.55 12.48
CA ASP A 100 -3.72 10.22 12.21
C ASP A 100 -2.54 9.28 12.42
N LEU A 101 -2.54 8.46 13.49
CA LEU A 101 -1.52 7.43 13.74
C LEU A 101 -1.45 6.42 12.59
N ILE A 102 -2.59 5.86 12.18
CA ILE A 102 -2.69 4.93 11.05
C ILE A 102 -2.13 5.57 9.79
N LEU A 103 -2.52 6.81 9.48
CA LEU A 103 -2.06 7.54 8.30
C LEU A 103 -0.55 7.84 8.35
N SER A 104 -0.01 8.21 9.52
CA SER A 104 1.42 8.50 9.70
C SER A 104 2.28 7.24 9.55
N MET A 105 1.88 6.14 10.22
CA MET A 105 2.54 4.84 10.12
C MET A 105 2.45 4.27 8.70
N ALA A 106 1.33 4.46 8.00
CA ALA A 106 1.12 4.00 6.62
C ALA A 106 1.86 4.85 5.56
N SER A 107 2.02 6.15 5.80
CA SER A 107 2.64 7.07 4.83
C SER A 107 4.14 7.34 5.07
N SER A 108 4.78 6.62 5.99
CA SER A 108 6.15 6.90 6.45
C SER A 108 6.31 8.36 6.94
N GLY A 109 5.25 8.92 7.54
CA GLY A 109 5.21 10.30 8.01
C GLY A 109 5.02 11.37 6.93
N TYR A 110 4.71 11.01 5.68
CA TYR A 110 4.36 12.00 4.65
C TYR A 110 3.05 12.74 4.96
N TYR A 111 2.10 12.06 5.62
CA TYR A 111 0.91 12.66 6.19
C TYR A 111 0.84 12.33 7.70
N ASN A 112 0.96 13.34 8.55
CA ASN A 112 0.90 13.24 10.00
C ASN A 112 -0.49 13.52 10.60
N SER A 113 -1.43 14.02 9.80
CA SER A 113 -2.83 14.26 10.18
C SER A 113 -3.81 14.09 9.00
N MET A 114 -4.97 13.50 9.26
CA MET A 114 -6.12 13.40 8.36
C MET A 114 -6.63 14.78 7.92
N THR A 115 -6.58 15.78 8.81
CA THR A 115 -7.02 17.14 8.51
C THR A 115 -6.06 17.79 7.53
N LEU A 116 -4.75 17.68 7.77
CA LEU A 116 -3.73 18.19 6.85
C LEU A 116 -3.69 17.42 5.52
N CYS A 117 -4.02 16.12 5.52
CA CYS A 117 -4.17 15.35 4.30
C CYS A 117 -5.33 15.87 3.41
N LYS A 118 -6.47 16.24 4.01
CA LYS A 118 -7.62 16.80 3.29
C LYS A 118 -7.43 18.28 2.92
N ALA A 119 -6.77 19.05 3.79
CA ALA A 119 -6.50 20.47 3.61
C ALA A 119 -5.27 20.78 2.72
N SER A 120 -4.64 19.76 2.13
CA SER A 120 -3.49 19.92 1.23
C SER A 120 -3.83 19.47 -0.21
N PRO A 121 -4.70 20.21 -0.94
CA PRO A 121 -5.02 19.93 -2.35
C PRO A 121 -3.83 20.18 -3.31
N GLN A 122 -2.65 20.51 -2.77
CA GLN A 122 -1.40 20.77 -3.49
C GLN A 122 -0.30 19.76 -3.15
N LYS A 123 -0.51 18.84 -2.19
CA LYS A 123 0.42 17.71 -2.01
C LYS A 123 0.24 16.74 -3.17
N THR A 124 1.35 16.37 -3.81
CA THR A 124 1.39 15.26 -4.75
C THR A 124 0.87 13.99 -4.07
N GLU A 125 0.22 13.12 -4.84
CA GLU A 125 -0.19 11.79 -4.39
C GLU A 125 0.99 11.03 -3.76
N LEU A 126 0.75 10.28 -2.69
CA LEU A 126 1.80 9.48 -2.04
C LEU A 126 2.28 8.43 -3.05
N ASN A 127 3.58 8.44 -3.35
CA ASN A 127 4.17 7.48 -4.27
C ASN A 127 4.17 6.07 -3.65
N ASP A 128 3.85 5.03 -4.43
CA ASP A 128 3.77 3.63 -3.95
C ASP A 128 5.06 3.11 -3.30
N GLU A 129 6.21 3.55 -3.82
CA GLU A 129 7.53 3.25 -3.26
C GLU A 129 7.95 4.23 -2.14
N LEU A 130 7.05 5.11 -1.69
CA LEU A 130 7.27 6.15 -0.68
C LEU A 130 8.39 7.15 -1.03
N ASN A 131 8.74 7.33 -2.31
CA ASN A 131 9.88 8.16 -2.70
C ASN A 131 9.72 9.65 -2.32
N ASN A 132 8.48 10.17 -2.27
CA ASN A 132 8.17 11.54 -1.82
C ASN A 132 7.98 11.70 -0.30
N ALA A 133 8.08 10.63 0.49
CA ALA A 133 8.04 10.69 1.95
C ALA A 133 9.31 11.38 2.56
N PRO A 134 9.31 11.72 3.87
CA PRO A 134 10.53 12.13 4.58
C PRO A 134 11.62 11.04 4.57
N ALA A 135 12.89 11.43 4.61
CA ALA A 135 14.02 10.49 4.66
C ALA A 135 14.05 9.63 5.93
N SER A 136 13.58 10.17 7.05
CA SER A 136 13.50 9.47 8.34
C SER A 136 12.10 9.66 8.93
N TYR A 137 11.50 8.57 9.44
CA TYR A 137 10.27 8.68 10.20
C TYR A 137 10.54 9.32 11.56
N ARG A 138 9.78 10.36 11.92
CA ARG A 138 9.88 11.00 13.25
C ARG A 138 9.17 10.08 14.25
N GLY A 139 9.91 9.57 15.24
CA GLY A 139 9.51 8.40 16.03
C GLY A 139 8.26 8.56 16.92
N MET A 140 7.65 7.41 17.25
CA MET A 140 6.55 7.29 18.20
C MET A 140 6.79 6.11 19.15
N LEU A 141 6.36 6.25 20.40
CA LEU A 141 6.34 5.17 21.39
C LEU A 141 4.90 4.67 21.54
N LEU A 142 4.65 3.44 21.10
CA LEU A 142 3.32 2.82 21.09
C LEU A 142 3.25 1.67 22.09
N ARG A 143 2.21 1.64 22.93
CA ARG A 143 1.83 0.51 23.78
C ARG A 143 0.67 -0.23 23.11
N PHE A 144 0.99 -1.29 22.37
CA PHE A 144 0.00 -2.13 21.71
C PHE A 144 -0.85 -2.90 22.75
N ALA A 145 -2.13 -3.10 22.44
CA ALA A 145 -3.01 -3.93 23.25
C ALA A 145 -2.68 -5.44 23.09
N PRO A 146 -3.09 -6.31 24.04
CA PRO A 146 -2.98 -7.76 23.89
C PRO A 146 -3.70 -8.27 22.64
N GLY A 147 -3.04 -9.14 21.88
CA GLY A 147 -3.55 -9.66 20.61
C GLY A 147 -2.45 -10.22 19.71
N GLU A 148 -2.85 -10.78 18.57
CA GLU A 148 -1.95 -11.16 17.49
C GLU A 148 -2.26 -10.28 16.28
N TYR A 149 -1.22 -9.63 15.75
CA TYR A 149 -1.31 -8.69 14.64
C TYR A 149 -0.29 -9.04 13.56
N TYR A 150 -0.71 -8.92 12.30
CA TYR A 150 0.18 -9.04 11.15
C TYR A 150 0.37 -7.67 10.52
N TYR A 151 1.62 -7.34 10.17
CA TYR A 151 1.95 -6.09 9.52
C TYR A 151 2.96 -6.29 8.39
N MET A 152 2.98 -5.34 7.46
CA MET A 152 3.93 -5.27 6.35
C MET A 152 4.41 -3.84 6.12
N CYS A 153 5.55 -3.71 5.45
CA CYS A 153 5.91 -2.51 4.70
C CYS A 153 5.28 -2.60 3.29
N THR A 154 4.89 -1.49 2.66
CA THR A 154 4.44 -1.50 1.26
C THR A 154 5.62 -1.38 0.29
N ARG A 155 6.62 -0.58 0.62
CA ARG A 155 7.94 -0.59 -0.06
C ARG A 155 8.64 -1.91 0.26
N ASN A 156 9.42 -2.45 -0.68
CA ASN A 156 10.11 -3.74 -0.54
C ASN A 156 9.19 -4.92 -0.18
N ASN A 157 7.98 -4.94 -0.76
CA ASN A 157 7.02 -6.03 -0.65
C ASN A 157 6.63 -6.64 -2.02
N ASN A 158 7.55 -6.58 -3.00
CA ASN A 158 7.39 -7.29 -4.26
C ASN A 158 7.89 -8.74 -4.09
N PHE A 159 7.37 -9.69 -4.85
CA PHE A 159 7.89 -11.06 -4.93
C PHE A 159 9.37 -11.12 -5.34
N SER A 160 9.88 -10.03 -5.94
CA SER A 160 11.30 -9.84 -6.25
C SER A 160 12.19 -9.59 -5.03
N ASN A 161 11.65 -9.05 -3.93
CA ASN A 161 12.47 -8.59 -2.82
C ASN A 161 11.81 -8.65 -1.43
N ARG A 162 12.40 -9.49 -0.57
CA ARG A 162 12.31 -9.52 0.91
C ARG A 162 10.93 -9.57 1.61
N ASN A 163 9.79 -9.36 0.94
CA ASN A 163 8.42 -9.63 1.44
C ASN A 163 8.24 -9.14 2.89
N GLN A 164 8.55 -7.84 3.13
CA GLN A 164 8.86 -7.33 4.47
C GLN A 164 7.62 -7.32 5.38
N LYS A 165 7.50 -8.39 6.17
CA LYS A 165 6.38 -8.70 7.05
C LYS A 165 6.83 -8.97 8.47
N GLY A 166 5.93 -8.80 9.42
CA GLY A 166 6.10 -9.26 10.79
C GLY A 166 4.78 -9.71 11.43
N ARG A 167 4.93 -10.49 12.50
CA ARG A 167 3.84 -10.95 13.37
C ARG A 167 4.12 -10.46 14.78
N LEU A 168 3.29 -9.55 15.28
CA LEU A 168 3.38 -9.01 16.63
C LEU A 168 2.38 -9.75 17.52
N VAL A 169 2.88 -10.58 18.45
CA VAL A 169 2.05 -11.28 19.44
C VAL A 169 2.24 -10.60 20.79
N VAL A 170 1.27 -9.76 21.18
CA VAL A 170 1.25 -9.07 22.46
C VAL A 170 0.51 -9.94 23.47
N ARG A 171 1.22 -10.45 24.47
CA ARG A 171 0.64 -11.25 25.56
C ARG A 171 0.31 -10.35 26.75
N ASN A 172 -0.81 -10.62 27.41
CA ASN A 172 -1.01 -10.15 28.78
C ASN A 172 0.03 -10.81 29.68
N VAL A 173 0.73 -10.01 30.49
CA VAL A 173 1.60 -10.48 31.57
C VAL A 173 0.83 -10.30 32.88
N PRO A 174 0.42 -11.39 33.57
CA PRO A 174 -0.28 -11.27 34.85
C PRO A 174 0.54 -10.49 35.88
N GLY A 175 -0.13 -9.65 36.67
CA GLY A 175 0.49 -8.85 37.73
C GLY A 175 1.18 -7.55 37.28
N SER A 176 1.65 -7.43 36.03
CA SER A 176 2.35 -6.21 35.60
C SER A 176 1.38 -5.06 35.27
N LYS A 177 0.97 -4.30 36.29
CA LYS A 177 0.50 -2.92 36.11
C LYS A 177 1.68 -2.04 35.66
N LEU A 178 2.07 -2.13 34.39
CA LEU A 178 3.03 -1.22 33.78
C LEU A 178 2.53 0.21 33.97
N SER A 179 3.30 1.00 34.70
CA SER A 179 2.86 2.31 35.21
C SER A 179 2.26 3.17 34.09
N LYS A 180 1.10 3.78 34.39
CA LYS A 180 0.66 4.98 33.70
C LYS A 180 1.40 6.14 34.34
N LYS A 181 2.44 6.62 33.66
CA LYS A 181 2.92 8.00 33.81
C LYS A 181 2.00 8.93 33.03
#